data_AF-A0A842SLJ8-F1
#
_entry.id   AF-A0A842SLJ8-F1
#
_cell.length_a   1.000
_cell.length_b   1.000
_cell.length_c   1.000
_cell.angle_alpha   90.00
_cell.angle_beta   90.00
_cell.angle_gamma   90.00
#
_symmetry.space_group_name_H-M   'P 1'
#
loop_
_entity.id
_entity.type
_entity.pdbx_description
1 polymer ?
#
loop_
_entity_poly.entity_id
_entity_poly.type
_entity_poly.pdbx_seq_one_letter_code
_entity_poly.pdbx_strand_id
1 'polypeptide(L)'
;MDKEKFLKELERKAYTSYHKDGILDIYLGIAIATASLNFFYGYNPGVTGIIPLFPILYGVSKKQYTIPRLGYVKFSETRQGYSKNSVRLALALGTLAFLAGIAVFYAGGTRGFSWLEPIIMNWKIVIALIFAGVFSLFGYVSSISRMYHYALLSLTVFLIGYIATVQGQWLLIIFGSLVFLNGVRYLYRFIQEYPLEKVHENER
;
A
#
# COMPACT_ATOMS: atom_id res chain seq x y z
N MET A 1 -11.34 1.15 -36.86
CA MET A 1 -10.78 1.14 -35.48
C MET A 1 -10.64 -0.30 -35.06
N ASP A 2 -9.41 -0.78 -34.87
CA ASP A 2 -9.12 -2.21 -34.70
C ASP A 2 -9.79 -2.81 -33.46
N LYS A 3 -10.51 -3.92 -33.66
CA LYS A 3 -11.22 -4.66 -32.61
C LYS A 3 -10.28 -5.06 -31.46
N GLU A 4 -9.04 -5.37 -31.78
CA GLU A 4 -7.98 -5.71 -30.81
C GLU A 4 -7.60 -4.51 -29.93
N LYS A 5 -7.48 -3.31 -30.51
CA LYS A 5 -7.19 -2.07 -29.77
C LYS A 5 -8.33 -1.70 -28.81
N PHE A 6 -9.57 -1.87 -29.25
CA PHE A 6 -10.77 -1.64 -28.44
C PHE A 6 -10.86 -2.60 -27.24
N LEU A 7 -10.62 -3.91 -27.46
CA LEU A 7 -10.61 -4.90 -26.38
C LEU A 7 -9.51 -4.60 -25.33
N LYS A 8 -8.33 -4.18 -25.78
CA LYS A 8 -7.21 -3.81 -24.90
C LYS A 8 -7.51 -2.56 -24.06
N GLU A 9 -8.24 -1.59 -24.61
CA GLU A 9 -8.73 -0.41 -23.91
C GLU A 9 -9.81 -0.74 -22.87
N LEU A 10 -10.75 -1.61 -23.22
CA LEU A 10 -11.79 -2.12 -22.31
C LEU A 10 -11.17 -2.84 -21.11
N GLU A 11 -10.21 -3.74 -21.35
CA GLU A 11 -9.50 -4.44 -20.27
C GLU A 11 -8.69 -3.47 -19.40
N ARG A 12 -8.07 -2.43 -19.99
CA ARG A 12 -7.37 -1.38 -19.23
C ARG A 12 -8.34 -0.61 -18.33
N LYS A 13 -9.55 -0.31 -18.84
CA LYS A 13 -10.58 0.39 -18.09
C LYS A 13 -11.15 -0.48 -16.95
N ALA A 14 -11.34 -1.77 -17.20
CA ALA A 14 -11.76 -2.73 -16.17
C ALA A 14 -10.69 -2.90 -15.08
N TYR A 15 -9.41 -3.06 -15.45
CA TYR A 15 -8.30 -3.22 -14.50
C TYR A 15 -8.11 -1.97 -13.63
N THR A 16 -8.16 -0.78 -14.22
CA THR A 16 -8.07 0.46 -13.46
C THR A 16 -9.26 0.65 -12.53
N SER A 17 -10.47 0.25 -12.95
CA SER A 17 -11.66 0.30 -12.09
C SER A 17 -11.60 -0.70 -10.94
N TYR A 18 -11.02 -1.87 -11.15
CA TYR A 18 -10.80 -2.86 -10.08
C TYR A 18 -9.97 -2.29 -8.93
N HIS A 19 -8.94 -1.49 -9.22
CA HIS A 19 -8.08 -0.91 -8.18
C HIS A 19 -8.61 0.39 -7.58
N LYS A 20 -9.70 0.99 -8.09
CA LYS A 20 -10.25 2.27 -7.61
C LYS A 20 -11.00 2.19 -6.27
N ASP A 21 -11.21 1.00 -5.73
CA ASP A 21 -12.02 0.76 -4.53
C ASP A 21 -11.42 1.23 -3.21
N GLY A 22 -10.15 1.66 -3.17
CA GLY A 22 -9.52 2.19 -1.95
C GLY A 22 -9.18 1.15 -0.89
N ILE A 23 -9.55 -0.12 -1.06
CA ILE A 23 -9.30 -1.20 -0.08
C ILE A 23 -7.80 -1.39 0.15
N LEU A 24 -7.01 -1.33 -0.92
CA LEU A 24 -5.54 -1.40 -0.83
C LEU A 24 -4.98 -0.31 0.08
N ASP A 25 -5.46 0.92 -0.08
CA ASP A 25 -4.99 2.09 0.66
C ASP A 25 -5.37 1.98 2.15
N ILE A 26 -6.56 1.43 2.46
CA ILE A 26 -6.99 1.13 3.83
C ILE A 26 -5.99 0.18 4.52
N TYR A 27 -5.66 -0.94 3.88
CA TYR A 27 -4.74 -1.92 4.48
C TYR A 27 -3.32 -1.38 4.60
N LEU A 28 -2.84 -0.58 3.64
CA LEU A 28 -1.55 0.09 3.75
C LEU A 28 -1.52 1.05 4.95
N GLY A 29 -2.56 1.88 5.11
CA GLY A 29 -2.65 2.82 6.23
C GLY A 29 -2.67 2.11 7.59
N ILE A 30 -3.46 1.03 7.71
CA ILE A 30 -3.49 0.19 8.92
C ILE A 30 -2.13 -0.46 9.17
N ALA A 31 -1.46 -1.00 8.14
CA ALA A 31 -0.15 -1.62 8.29
C ALA A 31 0.89 -0.63 8.82
N ILE A 32 0.92 0.58 8.27
CA ILE A 32 1.83 1.65 8.71
C ILE A 32 1.51 2.08 10.14
N ALA A 33 0.23 2.29 10.46
CA ALA A 33 -0.20 2.63 11.81
C ALA A 33 0.15 1.51 12.82
N THR A 34 0.01 0.25 12.43
CA THR A 34 0.36 -0.91 13.27
C THR A 34 1.87 -0.98 13.49
N ALA A 35 2.68 -0.71 12.45
CA ALA A 35 4.13 -0.60 12.58
C ALA A 35 4.53 0.52 13.55
N SER A 36 3.82 1.65 13.56
CA SER A 36 4.07 2.77 14.47
C SER A 36 3.93 2.40 15.95
N LEU A 37 3.05 1.46 16.30
CA LEU A 37 2.83 1.02 17.69
C LEU A 37 4.09 0.39 18.30
N ASN A 38 4.95 -0.23 17.47
CA ASN A 38 6.23 -0.76 17.95
C ASN A 38 7.21 0.33 18.40
N PHE A 39 7.05 1.56 17.90
CA PHE A 39 7.85 2.70 18.37
C PHE A 39 7.32 3.26 19.70
N PHE A 40 6.01 3.16 19.96
CA PHE A 40 5.40 3.61 21.22
C PHE A 40 5.64 2.64 22.38
N TYR A 41 5.43 1.35 22.15
CA TYR A 41 5.43 0.33 23.21
C TYR A 41 6.69 -0.54 23.22
N GLY A 42 7.65 -0.24 22.34
CA GLY A 42 8.78 -1.12 22.08
C GLY A 42 8.42 -2.29 21.14
N TYR A 43 9.42 -3.07 20.76
CA TYR A 43 9.24 -4.20 19.85
C TYR A 43 8.27 -5.22 20.44
N ASN A 44 7.11 -5.38 19.80
CA ASN A 44 6.11 -6.37 20.18
C ASN A 44 5.89 -7.34 19.02
N PRO A 45 6.35 -8.60 19.14
CA PRO A 45 6.24 -9.58 18.06
C PRO A 45 4.78 -9.91 17.69
N GLY A 46 3.82 -9.70 18.60
CA GLY A 46 2.39 -9.87 18.30
C GLY A 46 1.87 -8.78 17.35
N VAL A 47 2.32 -7.53 17.54
CA VAL A 47 1.94 -6.40 16.68
C VAL A 47 2.58 -6.53 15.29
N THR A 48 3.85 -6.89 15.22
CA THR A 48 4.54 -7.10 13.93
C THR A 48 4.06 -8.37 13.21
N GLY A 49 3.72 -9.42 13.96
CA GLY A 49 3.22 -10.70 13.42
C GLY A 49 1.88 -10.61 12.69
N ILE A 50 1.10 -9.54 12.90
CA ILE A 50 -0.17 -9.30 12.20
C ILE A 50 0.04 -8.72 10.79
N ILE A 51 1.14 -8.00 10.54
CA ILE A 51 1.39 -7.33 9.24
C ILE A 51 1.35 -8.31 8.05
N PRO A 52 1.96 -9.51 8.12
CA PRO A 52 1.89 -10.50 7.04
C PRO A 52 0.48 -11.02 6.74
N LEU A 53 -0.50 -10.80 7.62
CA LEU A 53 -1.89 -11.20 7.40
C LEU A 53 -2.66 -10.20 6.52
N PHE A 54 -2.20 -8.95 6.41
CA PHE A 54 -2.90 -7.92 5.64
C PHE A 54 -3.09 -8.25 4.15
N PRO A 55 -2.12 -8.85 3.42
CA PRO A 55 -2.35 -9.29 2.05
C PRO A 55 -3.48 -10.33 1.92
N ILE A 56 -3.62 -11.22 2.91
CA ILE A 56 -4.68 -12.24 2.95
C ILE A 56 -6.03 -11.54 3.18
N LEU A 57 -6.11 -10.68 4.20
CA LEU A 57 -7.32 -9.91 4.52
C LEU A 57 -7.73 -8.99 3.37
N TYR A 58 -6.77 -8.38 2.68
CA TYR A 58 -6.99 -7.62 1.45
C TYR A 58 -7.69 -8.48 0.38
N GLY A 59 -7.19 -9.69 0.12
CA GLY A 59 -7.81 -10.61 -0.84
C GLY A 59 -9.25 -10.98 -0.49
N VAL A 60 -9.52 -11.24 0.79
CA VAL A 60 -10.86 -11.54 1.30
C VAL A 60 -11.78 -10.33 1.14
N SER A 61 -11.34 -9.14 1.55
CA SER A 61 -12.11 -7.90 1.41
C SER A 61 -12.44 -7.57 -0.04
N LYS A 62 -11.52 -7.79 -0.97
CA LYS A 62 -11.79 -7.64 -2.41
C LYS A 62 -12.90 -8.58 -2.88
N LYS A 63 -12.88 -9.83 -2.42
CA LYS A 63 -13.90 -10.84 -2.75
C LYS A 63 -15.28 -10.49 -2.20
N GLN A 64 -15.34 -9.85 -1.04
CA GLN A 64 -16.60 -9.48 -0.40
C GLN A 64 -17.16 -8.15 -0.93
N TYR A 65 -16.33 -7.13 -1.13
CA TYR A 65 -16.80 -5.78 -1.45
C TYR A 65 -16.70 -5.44 -2.94
N THR A 66 -15.61 -5.82 -3.60
CA THR A 66 -15.30 -5.32 -4.95
C THR A 66 -15.85 -6.24 -6.03
N ILE A 67 -15.68 -7.55 -5.87
CA ILE A 67 -16.12 -8.55 -6.86
C ILE A 67 -17.65 -8.55 -7.07
N PRO A 68 -18.51 -8.50 -6.03
CA PRO A 68 -19.95 -8.52 -6.24
C PRO A 68 -20.49 -7.26 -6.94
N ARG A 69 -19.77 -6.13 -6.85
CA ARG A 69 -20.19 -4.83 -7.42
C ARG A 69 -19.74 -4.62 -8.87
N LEU A 70 -18.56 -5.12 -9.24
CA LEU A 70 -18.02 -4.97 -10.60
C LEU A 70 -18.29 -6.19 -11.49
N GLY A 71 -18.79 -7.28 -10.92
CA GLY A 71 -18.86 -8.57 -11.60
C GLY A 71 -17.49 -9.24 -11.71
N TYR A 72 -17.50 -10.54 -12.03
CA TYR A 72 -16.28 -11.33 -12.16
C TYR A 72 -15.69 -11.18 -13.57
N VAL A 73 -14.65 -10.36 -13.73
CA VAL A 73 -13.92 -10.24 -15.00
C VAL A 73 -12.67 -11.12 -14.95
N LYS A 74 -12.61 -12.16 -15.79
CA LYS A 74 -11.36 -12.90 -16.06
C LYS A 74 -10.43 -12.02 -16.90
N PHE A 75 -9.37 -11.49 -16.31
CA PHE A 75 -8.31 -10.82 -17.05
C PHE A 75 -7.46 -11.82 -17.84
N SER A 76 -7.02 -11.43 -19.04
CA SER A 76 -6.21 -12.28 -19.93
C SER A 76 -4.86 -12.66 -19.31
N GLU A 77 -4.34 -13.85 -19.66
CA GLU A 77 -3.11 -14.42 -19.06
C GLU A 77 -1.87 -13.56 -19.30
N THR A 78 -1.78 -12.88 -20.44
CA THR A 78 -0.69 -11.95 -20.78
C THR A 78 -0.59 -10.82 -19.76
N ARG A 79 -1.72 -10.29 -19.28
CA ARG A 79 -1.75 -9.20 -18.29
C ARG A 79 -1.65 -9.71 -16.85
N GLN A 80 -2.15 -10.92 -16.58
CA GLN A 80 -1.82 -11.63 -15.34
C GLN A 80 -0.32 -11.90 -15.22
N GLY A 81 0.41 -12.15 -16.32
CA GLY A 81 1.85 -12.37 -16.31
C GLY A 81 2.65 -11.13 -15.88
N TYR A 82 2.36 -9.97 -16.50
CA TYR A 82 2.99 -8.69 -16.09
C TYR A 82 2.59 -8.30 -14.67
N SER A 83 1.32 -8.44 -14.29
CA SER A 83 0.85 -8.15 -12.93
C SER A 83 1.46 -9.09 -11.89
N LYS A 84 1.56 -10.40 -12.16
CA LYS A 84 2.14 -11.38 -11.21
C LYS A 84 3.65 -11.20 -11.04
N ASN A 85 4.40 -11.03 -12.13
CA ASN A 85 5.85 -10.83 -12.02
C ASN A 85 6.18 -9.50 -11.38
N SER A 86 5.48 -8.42 -11.72
CA SER A 86 5.75 -7.12 -11.15
C SER A 86 5.23 -6.96 -9.72
N VAL A 87 4.11 -7.61 -9.34
CA VAL A 87 3.69 -7.73 -7.94
C VAL A 87 4.68 -8.56 -7.15
N ARG A 88 5.20 -9.68 -7.69
CA ARG A 88 6.28 -10.44 -7.05
C ARG A 88 7.54 -9.60 -6.88
N LEU A 89 7.90 -8.76 -7.85
CA LEU A 89 9.06 -7.88 -7.80
C LEU A 89 8.86 -6.76 -6.77
N ALA A 90 7.66 -6.16 -6.70
CA ALA A 90 7.32 -5.18 -5.69
C ALA A 90 7.24 -5.80 -4.27
N LEU A 91 6.71 -7.01 -4.16
CA LEU A 91 6.69 -7.77 -2.90
C LEU A 91 8.11 -8.14 -2.48
N ALA A 92 8.94 -8.61 -3.41
CA ALA A 92 10.34 -8.94 -3.17
C ALA A 92 11.12 -7.70 -2.74
N LEU A 93 11.01 -6.58 -3.45
CA LEU A 93 11.68 -5.33 -3.11
C LEU A 93 11.17 -4.73 -1.80
N GLY A 94 9.85 -4.77 -1.55
CA GLY A 94 9.26 -4.33 -0.29
C GLY A 94 9.72 -5.18 0.90
N THR A 95 9.76 -6.51 0.72
CA THR A 95 10.26 -7.44 1.74
C THR A 95 11.76 -7.26 1.97
N LEU A 96 12.53 -7.05 0.90
CA LEU A 96 13.97 -6.83 0.97
C LEU A 96 14.30 -5.49 1.62
N ALA A 97 13.55 -4.42 1.31
CA ALA A 97 13.65 -3.13 1.99
C ALA A 97 13.28 -3.22 3.47
N PHE A 98 12.25 -4.01 3.81
CA PHE A 98 11.87 -4.26 5.20
C PHE A 98 12.94 -5.04 5.97
N LEU A 99 13.45 -6.14 5.40
CA LEU A 99 14.53 -6.94 5.98
C LEU A 99 15.83 -6.13 6.09
N ALA A 100 16.15 -5.30 5.10
CA ALA A 100 17.29 -4.38 5.16
C ALA A 100 17.13 -3.35 6.28
N GLY A 101 15.93 -2.80 6.47
CA GLY A 101 15.61 -1.91 7.59
C GLY A 101 15.83 -2.56 8.95
N ILE A 102 15.36 -3.81 9.12
CA ILE A 102 15.59 -4.60 10.33
C ILE A 102 17.08 -4.88 10.53
N ALA A 103 17.79 -5.30 9.47
CA ALA A 103 19.21 -5.62 9.54
C ALA A 103 20.08 -4.39 9.91
N VAL A 104 19.79 -3.22 9.33
CA VAL A 104 20.48 -1.96 9.66
C VAL A 104 20.21 -1.55 11.10
N PHE A 105 18.96 -1.67 11.56
CA PHE A 105 18.60 -1.35 12.94
C PHE A 105 19.31 -2.27 13.94
N TYR A 106 19.34 -3.58 13.65
CA TYR A 106 19.98 -4.58 14.53
C TYR A 106 21.52 -4.49 14.50
N ALA A 107 22.12 -4.31 13.33
CA ALA A 107 23.57 -4.16 13.17
C ALA A 107 24.09 -2.85 13.77
N GLY A 108 23.29 -1.77 13.66
CA GLY A 108 23.56 -0.49 14.28
C GLY A 108 23.60 -0.54 15.81
N GLY A 109 22.66 -1.27 16.43
CA GLY A 109 22.57 -1.37 17.88
C GLY A 109 23.57 -2.34 18.53
N THR A 110 24.10 -3.32 17.79
CA THR A 110 24.93 -4.40 18.37
C THR A 110 26.40 -4.41 17.94
N ARG A 111 26.74 -3.85 16.77
CA ARG A 111 28.08 -4.02 16.17
C ARG A 111 28.89 -2.74 15.96
N GLY A 112 28.37 -1.57 16.36
CA GLY A 112 29.15 -0.32 16.40
C GLY A 112 29.74 0.09 15.05
N PHE A 113 29.03 -0.13 13.94
CA PHE A 113 29.48 0.30 12.62
C PHE A 113 29.32 1.82 12.47
N SER A 114 30.43 2.58 12.59
CA SER A 114 30.43 4.05 12.55
C SER A 114 29.84 4.65 11.26
N TRP A 115 29.91 3.93 10.14
CA TRP A 115 29.32 4.38 8.87
C TRP A 115 27.78 4.27 8.82
N LEU A 116 27.18 3.48 9.72
CA LEU A 116 25.72 3.38 9.87
C LEU A 116 25.16 4.42 10.85
N GLU A 117 25.99 5.04 11.69
CA GLU A 117 25.55 6.06 12.65
C GLU A 117 24.75 7.21 12.00
N PRO A 118 25.17 7.79 10.85
CA PRO A 118 24.40 8.85 10.21
C PRO A 118 23.02 8.38 9.72
N ILE A 119 22.92 7.12 9.28
CA ILE A 119 21.68 6.49 8.79
C ILE A 119 20.72 6.24 9.97
N ILE A 120 21.24 5.77 11.10
CA ILE A 120 20.46 5.51 12.32
C ILE A 120 20.01 6.82 12.97
N MET A 121 20.88 7.82 13.05
CA MET A 121 20.54 9.15 13.59
C MET A 121 19.46 9.84 12.74
N ASN A 122 19.51 9.68 11.42
CA ASN A 122 18.58 10.30 10.48
C ASN A 122 17.51 9.33 9.95
N TRP A 123 17.13 8.33 10.76
CA TRP A 123 16.19 7.27 10.36
C TRP A 123 14.86 7.79 9.79
N LYS A 124 14.40 8.98 10.22
CA LYS A 124 13.17 9.61 9.71
C LYS A 124 13.25 9.87 8.20
N ILE A 125 14.38 10.39 7.72
CA ILE A 125 14.60 10.68 6.28
C ILE A 125 14.76 9.37 5.51
N VAL A 126 15.46 8.39 6.09
CA VAL A 126 15.65 7.07 5.49
C VAL A 126 14.29 6.39 5.25
N ILE A 127 13.40 6.40 6.25
CA ILE A 127 12.04 5.86 6.11
C ILE A 127 11.24 6.62 5.04
N ALA A 128 11.36 7.95 5.00
CA ALA A 128 10.69 8.77 3.98
C ALA A 128 11.10 8.36 2.56
N LEU A 129 12.40 8.14 2.34
CA LEU A 129 12.95 7.70 1.06
C LEU A 129 12.52 6.27 0.71
N ILE A 130 12.51 5.36 1.70
CA ILE A 130 12.04 3.99 1.50
C ILE A 130 10.56 4.00 1.08
N PHE A 131 9.70 4.72 1.79
CA PHE A 131 8.29 4.82 1.41
C PHE A 131 8.10 5.45 0.04
N ALA A 132 8.81 6.55 -0.24
CA ALA A 132 8.74 7.21 -1.55
C ALA A 132 9.16 6.26 -2.69
N GLY A 133 10.23 5.50 -2.50
CA GLY A 133 10.72 4.51 -3.45
C GLY A 133 9.72 3.36 -3.66
N VAL A 134 9.23 2.76 -2.56
CA VAL A 134 8.27 1.65 -2.62
C VAL A 134 6.96 2.09 -3.27
N PHE A 135 6.41 3.25 -2.91
CA PHE A 135 5.17 3.74 -3.51
C PHE A 135 5.34 4.16 -4.97
N SER A 136 6.46 4.77 -5.35
CA SER A 136 6.74 5.12 -6.74
C SER A 136 6.89 3.87 -7.61
N LEU A 137 7.59 2.86 -7.11
CA LEU A 137 7.75 1.58 -7.79
C LEU A 137 6.42 0.85 -7.91
N PHE A 138 5.63 0.82 -6.83
CA PHE A 138 4.31 0.21 -6.84
C PHE A 138 3.34 0.95 -7.78
N GLY A 139 3.43 2.28 -7.86
CA GLY A 139 2.69 3.11 -8.81
C GLY A 139 3.06 2.84 -10.25
N TYR A 140 4.36 2.72 -10.55
CA TYR A 140 4.87 2.38 -11.88
C TYR A 140 4.40 1.00 -12.32
N VAL A 141 4.57 0.00 -11.45
CA VAL A 141 4.18 -1.39 -11.70
C VAL A 141 2.66 -1.53 -11.87
N SER A 142 1.89 -0.96 -10.95
CA SER A 142 0.45 -1.16 -10.94
C SER A 142 -0.28 -0.21 -11.89
N SER A 143 0.43 0.74 -12.50
CA SER A 143 -0.14 1.85 -13.30
C SER A 143 -1.21 2.63 -12.54
N ILE A 144 -1.08 2.71 -11.20
CA ILE A 144 -2.02 3.43 -10.33
C ILE A 144 -1.40 4.78 -9.99
N SER A 145 -1.90 5.84 -10.62
CA SER A 145 -1.40 7.22 -10.44
C SER A 145 -1.46 7.71 -8.98
N ARG A 146 -2.40 7.22 -8.16
CA ARG A 146 -2.53 7.63 -6.75
C ARG A 146 -1.31 7.27 -5.88
N MET A 147 -0.55 6.24 -6.25
CA MET A 147 0.60 5.80 -5.47
C MET A 147 1.74 6.83 -5.50
N TYR A 148 1.89 7.57 -6.61
CA TYR A 148 2.83 8.70 -6.67
C TYR A 148 2.44 9.83 -5.71
N HIS A 149 1.15 10.02 -5.46
CA HIS A 149 0.67 11.00 -4.48
C HIS A 149 1.05 10.56 -3.06
N TYR A 150 0.97 9.26 -2.74
CA TYR A 150 1.43 8.75 -1.44
C TYR A 150 2.95 8.80 -1.28
N ALA A 151 3.71 8.61 -2.37
CA ALA A 151 5.16 8.81 -2.37
C ALA A 151 5.54 10.28 -2.07
N LEU A 152 4.84 11.23 -2.70
CA LEU A 152 5.04 12.65 -2.42
C LEU A 152 4.61 12.99 -0.98
N LEU A 153 3.45 12.49 -0.55
CA LEU A 153 2.92 12.68 0.80
C LEU A 153 3.90 12.17 1.86
N SER A 154 4.54 11.01 1.65
CA SER A 154 5.53 10.50 2.58
C SER A 154 6.73 11.42 2.68
N LEU A 155 7.25 11.94 1.57
CA LEU A 155 8.33 12.92 1.61
C LEU A 155 7.92 14.19 2.36
N THR A 156 6.75 14.74 2.05
CA THR A 156 6.28 15.98 2.68
C THR A 156 6.08 15.81 4.19
N VAL A 157 5.38 14.76 4.63
CA VAL A 157 5.09 14.53 6.06
C VAL A 157 6.38 14.35 6.86
N PHE A 158 7.32 13.54 6.36
CA PHE A 158 8.56 13.27 7.07
C PHE A 158 9.57 14.42 7.01
N LEU A 159 9.61 15.18 5.90
CA LEU A 159 10.46 16.37 5.79
C LEU A 159 9.97 17.48 6.73
N ILE A 160 8.66 17.75 6.76
CA ILE A 160 8.06 18.68 7.73
C ILE A 160 8.32 18.19 9.15
N GLY A 161 8.12 16.90 9.41
CA GLY A 161 8.37 16.29 10.71
C GLY A 161 9.83 16.36 11.17
N TYR A 162 10.77 16.31 10.22
CA TYR A 162 12.19 16.51 10.48
C TYR A 162 12.47 17.96 10.90
N ILE A 163 11.97 18.95 10.16
CA ILE A 163 12.17 20.38 10.45
C ILE A 163 11.47 20.78 11.76
N ALA A 164 10.25 20.32 11.99
CA ALA A 164 9.47 20.62 13.18
C ALA A 164 9.90 19.82 14.42
N THR A 165 10.95 19.00 14.33
CA THR A 165 11.47 18.15 15.41
C THR A 165 10.44 17.21 16.05
N VAL A 166 9.39 16.85 15.30
CA VAL A 166 8.32 15.95 15.78
C VAL A 166 8.88 14.55 16.02
N GLN A 167 8.44 13.89 17.09
CA GLN A 167 8.85 12.51 17.36
C GLN A 167 8.41 11.58 16.22
N GLY A 168 9.30 10.72 15.74
CA GLY A 168 9.06 9.94 14.52
C GLY A 168 7.86 9.00 14.58
N GLN A 169 7.50 8.55 15.79
CA GLN A 169 6.31 7.72 16.04
C GLN A 169 4.99 8.43 15.64
N TRP A 170 4.87 9.72 15.93
CA TRP A 170 3.70 10.52 15.52
C TRP A 170 3.65 10.71 14.01
N LEU A 171 4.80 10.84 13.34
CA LEU A 171 4.85 10.98 11.88
C LEU A 171 4.33 9.73 11.17
N LEU A 172 4.68 8.54 11.67
CA LEU A 172 4.16 7.28 11.15
C LEU A 172 2.64 7.15 11.37
N ILE A 173 2.13 7.53 12.54
CA ILE A 173 0.68 7.57 12.81
C ILE A 173 -0.02 8.54 11.87
N ILE A 174 0.47 9.77 11.76
CA ILE A 174 -0.13 10.81 10.90
C ILE A 174 -0.15 10.32 9.45
N PHE A 175 0.98 9.83 8.95
CA PHE A 175 1.08 9.32 7.59
C PHE A 175 0.15 8.12 7.35
N GLY A 176 0.18 7.10 8.22
CA GLY A 176 -0.69 5.94 8.12
C GLY A 176 -2.18 6.31 8.18
N SER A 177 -2.54 7.26 9.06
CA SER A 177 -3.91 7.76 9.19
C SER A 177 -4.37 8.50 7.93
N LEU A 178 -3.53 9.34 7.34
CA LEU A 178 -3.85 10.05 6.09
C LEU A 178 -4.07 9.09 4.93
N VAL A 179 -3.24 8.04 4.81
CA VAL A 179 -3.41 7.01 3.79
C VAL A 179 -4.69 6.21 4.03
N PHE A 180 -4.95 5.82 5.27
CA PHE A 180 -6.18 5.12 5.66
C PHE A 180 -7.44 5.93 5.35
N LEU A 181 -7.49 7.20 5.76
CA LEU A 181 -8.64 8.08 5.54
C LEU A 181 -8.91 8.31 4.05
N ASN A 182 -7.86 8.46 3.24
CA ASN A 182 -8.02 8.52 1.78
C ASN A 182 -8.59 7.20 1.23
N GLY A 183 -8.10 6.06 1.70
CA GLY A 183 -8.64 4.75 1.32
C GLY A 183 -10.12 4.59 1.65
N VAL A 184 -10.53 4.99 2.86
CA VAL A 184 -11.95 4.98 3.27
C VAL A 184 -12.79 5.89 2.37
N ARG A 185 -12.30 7.10 2.05
CA ARG A 185 -12.99 8.02 1.13
C ARG A 185 -13.18 7.39 -0.26
N TYR A 186 -12.16 6.72 -0.80
CA TYR A 186 -12.26 6.03 -2.08
C TYR A 186 -13.24 4.86 -2.03
N LEU A 187 -13.22 4.07 -0.96
CA LEU A 187 -14.15 2.96 -0.76
C LEU A 187 -15.60 3.45 -0.68
N TYR A 188 -15.84 4.51 0.08
CA TYR A 188 -17.16 5.12 0.17
C TYR A 188 -17.67 5.60 -1.19
N ARG A 189 -16.84 6.35 -1.93
CA ARG A 189 -17.19 6.80 -3.29
C ARG A 189 -17.44 5.63 -4.23
N PHE A 190 -16.63 4.58 -4.14
CA PHE A 190 -16.78 3.38 -4.95
C PHE A 190 -18.10 2.66 -4.67
N ILE A 191 -18.49 2.53 -3.40
CA ILE A 191 -19.78 1.91 -3.03
C ILE A 191 -20.97 2.74 -3.55
N GLN A 192 -20.84 4.08 -3.55
CA GLN A 192 -21.87 4.95 -4.11
C GLN A 192 -21.95 4.88 -5.64
N GLU A 193 -20.81 4.79 -6.33
CA GLU A 193 -20.73 4.73 -7.79
C GLU A 193 -21.14 3.35 -8.34
N TYR A 194 -20.92 2.29 -7.57
CA TYR A 194 -21.27 0.91 -7.92
C TYR A 194 -22.19 0.30 -6.84
N PRO A 195 -23.47 0.71 -6.79
CA PRO A 195 -24.44 0.08 -5.90
C PRO A 195 -24.60 -1.41 -6.28
N LEU A 196 -24.83 -2.26 -5.28
CA LEU A 196 -25.17 -3.66 -5.53
C LEU A 196 -26.51 -3.71 -6.25
N GLU A 197 -26.55 -4.32 -7.43
CA GLU A 197 -27.81 -4.68 -8.06
C GLU A 197 -28.57 -5.61 -7.11
N LYS A 198 -29.73 -5.17 -6.66
CA LYS A 198 -30.68 -6.05 -6.00
C LYS A 198 -31.15 -7.02 -7.05
N VAL A 199 -30.59 -8.24 -7.07
CA VAL A 199 -31.12 -9.35 -7.85
C VAL A 199 -32.61 -9.41 -7.52
N HIS A 200 -33.45 -9.22 -8.55
CA HIS A 200 -34.89 -9.15 -8.42
C HIS A 200 -35.42 -10.30 -7.56
N GLU A 201 -35.96 -9.97 -6.40
CA GLU A 201 -36.73 -10.83 -5.50
C GLU A 201 -38.15 -11.08 -6.07
N ASN A 202 -38.28 -11.16 -7.40
CA ASN A 202 -39.55 -11.28 -8.13
C ASN A 202 -39.64 -12.58 -8.94
N GLU A 203 -39.12 -13.68 -8.40
CA GLU A 203 -39.43 -15.04 -8.88
C GLU A 203 -39.65 -15.97 -7.68
N ARG A 204 -40.72 -15.74 -6.93
CA ARG A 204 -41.39 -16.77 -6.12
C ARG A 204 -42.90 -16.56 -6.16
#